data_AF-A0A847Y2L9-F1
#
_entry.id   AF-A0A847Y2L9-F1
#
_cell.length_a   1.000
_cell.length_b   1.000
_cell.length_c   1.000
_cell.angle_alpha   90.00
_cell.angle_beta   90.00
_cell.angle_gamma   90.00
#
_symmetry.space_group_name_H-M   'P 1'
#
loop_
_entity.id
_entity.type
_entity.pdbx_description
1 polymer ?
#
loop_
_entity_poly.entity_id
_entity_poly.type
_entity_poly.pdbx_seq_one_letter_code
_entity_poly.pdbx_strand_id
1 'polypeptide(L)'
;MQSLPMRGILLVTTPQDLAGMVMRKAANMANRIGVSFLGIVENMSFFKAPDTGNEYEIIGPSHAERTAHTLNVPVLARLSIDCRISVLCDQGKVEECQVPEF
;
A
#
# COMPACT_ATOMS: atom_id res chain seq x y z
N MET A 1 12.28 23.82 15.31
CA MET A 1 11.67 22.61 14.72
C MET A 1 12.70 21.50 14.80
N GLN A 2 12.48 20.50 15.66
CA GLN A 2 13.36 19.34 15.72
C GLN A 2 12.89 18.41 14.59
N SER A 3 13.59 18.40 13.44
CA SER A 3 13.28 17.44 12.39
C SER A 3 13.72 16.07 12.88
N LEU A 4 12.76 15.20 13.20
CA LEU A 4 13.06 13.79 13.44
C LEU A 4 13.85 13.25 12.24
N PRO A 5 14.97 12.53 12.46
CA PRO A 5 15.72 11.94 11.36
C PRO A 5 14.83 10.95 10.61
N MET A 6 14.52 11.25 9.35
CA MET A 6 13.73 10.34 8.51
C MET A 6 14.61 9.16 8.09
N ARG A 7 14.28 7.96 8.59
CA ARG A 7 15.00 6.71 8.23
C ARG A 7 14.61 6.15 6.87
N GLY A 8 13.45 6.52 6.33
CA GLY A 8 13.00 6.04 5.04
C GLY A 8 11.55 6.40 4.74
N ILE A 9 11.11 6.08 3.53
CA ILE A 9 9.77 6.33 3.03
C ILE A 9 9.11 5.01 2.66
N LEU A 10 7.92 4.75 3.21
CA LEU A 10 7.03 3.68 2.78
C LEU A 10 6.03 4.23 1.77
N LEU A 11 5.91 3.59 0.61
CA LEU A 11 4.98 4.02 -0.44
C LEU A 11 3.71 3.19 -0.35
N VAL A 12 2.55 3.83 -0.22
CA VAL A 12 1.24 3.16 -0.19
C VAL A 12 0.46 3.57 -1.44
N THR A 13 -0.04 2.60 -2.19
CA THR A 13 -0.81 2.81 -3.42
C THR A 13 -2.04 1.91 -3.45
N THR A 14 -2.87 2.05 -4.47
CA THR A 14 -3.98 1.16 -4.82
C THR A 14 -3.84 0.73 -6.29
N PRO A 15 -4.54 -0.32 -6.78
CA PRO A 15 -4.34 -0.87 -8.12
C PRO A 15 -4.62 0.07 -9.29
N GLN A 16 -5.38 1.16 -9.09
CA GLN A 16 -5.73 2.08 -10.18
C GLN A 16 -4.48 2.73 -10.79
N ASP A 17 -4.41 2.76 -12.12
CA ASP A 17 -3.28 3.34 -12.88
C ASP A 17 -2.90 4.77 -12.47
N LEU A 18 -3.91 5.59 -12.13
CA LEU A 18 -3.69 6.97 -11.68
C LEU A 18 -2.90 7.02 -10.36
N ALA A 19 -3.18 6.11 -9.43
CA ALA A 19 -2.44 6.03 -8.16
C ALA A 19 -0.96 5.71 -8.40
N GLY A 20 -0.68 4.77 -9.31
CA GLY A 20 0.69 4.46 -9.74
C GLY A 20 1.41 5.66 -10.37
N MET A 21 0.72 6.49 -11.17
CA MET A 21 1.31 7.73 -11.71
C MET A 21 1.70 8.71 -10.61
N VAL A 22 0.83 8.93 -9.62
CA VAL A 22 1.08 9.83 -8.49
C VAL A 22 2.26 9.31 -7.67
N MET A 23 2.31 8.01 -7.42
CA MET A 23 3.38 7.35 -6.70
C MET A 23 4.74 7.53 -7.37
N ARG A 24 4.84 7.38 -8.71
CA ARG A 24 6.09 7.64 -9.46
C ARG A 24 6.55 9.10 -9.33
N LYS A 25 5.61 10.06 -9.33
CA LYS A 25 5.95 11.48 -9.10
C LYS A 25 6.46 11.73 -7.69
N ALA A 26 5.79 11.16 -6.68
CA ALA A 26 6.22 11.24 -5.28
C ALA A 26 7.62 10.64 -5.09
N ALA A 27 7.89 9.49 -5.71
CA ALA A 27 9.19 8.85 -5.66
C ALA A 27 10.29 9.73 -6.29
N ASN A 28 10.01 10.36 -7.44
CA ASN A 28 10.95 11.32 -8.05
C ASN A 28 11.23 12.54 -7.17
N MET A 29 10.22 13.03 -6.44
CA MET A 29 10.41 14.14 -5.49
C MET A 29 11.24 13.70 -4.28
N ALA A 30 10.96 12.53 -3.70
CA ALA A 30 11.66 12.02 -2.54
C ALA A 30 13.13 11.66 -2.84
N ASN A 31 13.45 11.19 -4.05
CA ASN A 31 14.83 11.01 -4.51
C ASN A 31 15.65 12.32 -4.44
N ARG A 32 15.02 13.48 -4.64
CA ARG A 32 15.71 14.79 -4.54
C ARG A 32 16.04 15.19 -3.09
N ILE A 33 15.35 14.60 -2.11
CA ILE A 33 15.52 14.87 -0.68
C ILE A 33 16.55 13.90 -0.08
N GLY A 34 16.99 12.88 -0.84
CA GLY A 34 18.05 11.94 -0.42
C GLY A 34 17.59 10.89 0.58
N VAL A 35 16.29 10.62 0.67
CA VAL A 35 15.72 9.64 1.61
C VAL A 35 15.45 8.32 0.89
N SER A 36 15.88 7.20 1.48
CA SER A 36 15.68 5.86 0.91
C SER A 36 14.23 5.38 1.03
N PHE A 37 13.75 4.70 -0.01
CA PHE A 37 12.46 4.01 0.04
C PHE A 37 12.62 2.64 0.71
N LEU A 38 11.67 2.29 1.58
CA LEU A 38 11.65 1.01 2.30
C LEU A 38 10.93 -0.09 1.51
N GLY A 39 9.95 0.30 0.69
CA GLY A 39 9.14 -0.61 -0.10
C GLY A 39 7.77 -0.04 -0.46
N ILE A 40 6.95 -0.87 -1.10
CA ILE A 40 5.60 -0.53 -1.55
C ILE A 40 4.58 -1.42 -0.84
N VAL A 41 3.49 -0.83 -0.36
CA VAL A 41 2.28 -1.52 0.05
C VAL A 41 1.18 -1.17 -0.95
N GLU A 42 0.56 -2.18 -1.55
CA GLU A 42 -0.63 -1.99 -2.37
C GLU A 42 -1.85 -2.28 -1.49
N ASN A 43 -2.65 -1.26 -1.21
CA ASN A 43 -3.91 -1.37 -0.50
C ASN A 43 -5.03 -1.68 -1.49
N MET A 44 -6.10 -2.33 -1.02
CA MET A 44 -7.27 -2.67 -1.84
C MET A 44 -6.92 -3.48 -3.10
N SER A 45 -5.92 -4.37 -3.02
CA SER A 45 -5.40 -5.15 -4.13
C SER A 45 -6.41 -6.16 -4.67
N PHE A 46 -7.21 -6.76 -3.79
CA PHE A 46 -8.20 -7.76 -4.14
C PHE A 46 -9.31 -7.80 -3.08
N PHE A 47 -10.46 -8.34 -3.44
CA PHE A 47 -11.51 -8.72 -2.52
C PHE A 47 -11.52 -10.23 -2.37
N LYS A 48 -11.43 -10.73 -1.14
CA LYS A 48 -11.53 -12.16 -0.84
C LYS A 48 -12.96 -12.49 -0.42
N ALA A 49 -13.66 -13.26 -1.25
CA ALA A 49 -15.04 -13.61 -0.99
C ALA A 49 -15.14 -14.53 0.24
N PRO A 50 -16.02 -14.23 1.22
CA PRO A 50 -16.07 -14.95 2.49
C PRO A 50 -16.67 -16.36 2.39
N ASP A 51 -17.43 -16.63 1.33
CA ASP A 51 -18.13 -17.88 1.07
C ASP A 51 -17.25 -18.92 0.35
N THR A 52 -16.45 -18.45 -0.61
CA THR A 52 -15.64 -19.29 -1.51
C THR A 52 -14.15 -19.19 -1.25
N GLY A 53 -13.70 -18.10 -0.61
CA GLY A 53 -12.28 -17.77 -0.46
C GLY A 53 -11.61 -17.28 -1.74
N ASN A 54 -12.36 -17.15 -2.85
CA ASN A 54 -11.85 -16.66 -4.12
C ASN A 54 -11.43 -15.19 -4.03
N GLU A 55 -10.36 -14.84 -4.71
CA GLU A 55 -9.85 -13.48 -4.79
C GLU A 55 -10.24 -12.82 -6.11
N TYR A 56 -10.75 -11.59 -6.00
CA TYR A 56 -11.23 -10.80 -7.13
C TYR A 56 -10.55 -9.44 -7.15
N GLU A 57 -9.90 -9.10 -8.26
CA GLU A 57 -9.29 -7.79 -8.49
C GLU A 57 -10.37 -6.75 -8.89
N ILE A 58 -11.28 -6.44 -7.96
CA ILE A 58 -12.48 -5.62 -8.24
C ILE A 58 -12.18 -4.14 -8.53
N ILE A 59 -11.00 -3.66 -8.12
CA ILE A 59 -10.55 -2.28 -8.36
C ILE A 59 -9.78 -2.18 -9.69
N GLY A 60 -9.16 -3.27 -10.12
CA GLY A 60 -8.28 -3.34 -11.27
C GLY A 60 -7.07 -4.23 -11.01
N PRO A 61 -6.33 -4.60 -12.05
CA PRO A 61 -5.15 -5.44 -11.94
C PRO A 61 -4.05 -4.75 -11.14
N SER A 62 -3.28 -5.52 -10.39
CA SER A 62 -2.15 -4.97 -9.64
C SER A 62 -1.07 -4.39 -10.55
N HIS A 63 -0.52 -3.25 -10.11
CA HIS A 63 0.60 -2.57 -10.77
C HIS A 63 1.77 -2.31 -9.82
N ALA A 64 1.69 -2.83 -8.59
CA ALA A 64 2.72 -2.69 -7.57
C ALA A 64 4.06 -3.25 -8.03
N GLU A 65 4.11 -4.47 -8.57
CA GLU A 65 5.36 -5.12 -8.99
C GLU A 65 6.12 -4.33 -10.06
N ARG A 66 5.40 -3.85 -11.08
CA ARG A 66 5.98 -3.01 -12.13
C ARG A 66 6.57 -1.72 -11.55
N THR A 67 5.90 -1.15 -10.56
CA THR A 67 6.35 0.09 -9.94
C THR A 67 7.51 -0.14 -8.96
N ALA A 68 7.48 -1.24 -8.20
CA ALA A 68 8.57 -1.74 -7.36
C ALA A 68 9.85 -1.92 -8.16
N HIS A 69 9.75 -2.61 -9.30
CA HIS A 69 10.88 -2.80 -10.20
C HIS A 69 11.44 -1.47 -10.74
N THR A 70 10.56 -0.53 -11.10
CA THR A 70 10.98 0.79 -11.61
C THR A 70 11.72 1.61 -10.54
N LEU A 71 11.35 1.45 -9.27
CA LEU A 71 11.94 2.17 -8.14
C LEU A 71 13.05 1.38 -7.44
N ASN A 72 13.32 0.15 -7.86
CA ASN A 72 14.26 -0.79 -7.24
C ASN A 72 14.01 -0.99 -5.73
N VAL A 73 12.75 -1.27 -5.38
CA VAL A 73 12.29 -1.50 -4.00
C VAL A 73 11.37 -2.73 -3.95
N PRO A 74 11.25 -3.42 -2.81
CA PRO A 74 10.35 -4.56 -2.69
C PRO A 74 8.88 -4.14 -2.60
N VAL A 75 7.97 -4.99 -3.08
CA VAL A 75 6.57 -4.99 -2.62
C VAL A 75 6.54 -5.69 -1.27
N LEU A 76 6.11 -4.99 -0.24
CA LEU A 76 6.09 -5.48 1.14
C LEU A 76 4.77 -6.18 1.48
N ALA A 77 3.65 -5.70 0.95
CA ALA A 77 2.35 -6.30 1.17
C ALA A 77 1.35 -5.90 0.06
N ARG A 78 0.37 -6.78 -0.17
CA ARG A 78 -0.83 -6.54 -0.96
C ARG A 78 -2.03 -6.81 -0.06
N LEU A 79 -2.76 -5.77 0.31
CA LEU A 79 -3.84 -5.86 1.29
C LEU A 79 -5.18 -6.04 0.60
N SER A 80 -5.97 -6.95 1.16
CA SER A 80 -7.33 -7.19 0.73
C SER A 80 -8.27 -6.04 1.12
N ILE A 81 -9.39 -5.95 0.41
CA ILE A 81 -10.51 -5.08 0.78
C ILE A 81 -11.30 -5.81 1.87
N ASP A 82 -11.23 -5.27 3.09
CA ASP A 82 -11.96 -5.80 4.24
C ASP A 82 -12.70 -4.70 5.00
N CYS A 83 -14.03 -4.79 4.97
CA CYS A 83 -14.91 -3.84 5.65
C CYS A 83 -14.70 -3.80 7.17
N ARG A 84 -14.23 -4.90 7.78
CA ARG A 84 -13.96 -4.96 9.23
C ARG A 84 -12.90 -3.96 9.64
N ILE A 85 -11.88 -3.76 8.79
CA ILE A 85 -10.80 -2.78 9.03
C ILE A 85 -11.40 -1.37 9.09
N SER A 86 -12.22 -0.99 8.10
CA SER A 86 -12.88 0.33 8.07
C SER A 86 -13.76 0.55 9.31
N VAL A 87 -14.56 -0.44 9.68
CA VAL A 87 -15.44 -0.35 10.86
C VAL A 87 -14.63 -0.18 12.15
N LEU A 88 -13.55 -0.95 12.32
CA LEU A 88 -12.68 -0.83 13.49
C LEU A 88 -11.95 0.52 13.52
N CYS A 89 -11.48 1.02 12.38
CA CYS A 89 -10.89 2.35 12.26
C CYS A 89 -11.88 3.44 12.70
N ASP A 90 -13.11 3.42 12.18
CA ASP A 90 -14.14 4.41 12.50
C ASP A 90 -14.56 4.37 13.98
N GLN A 91 -14.45 3.22 14.63
CA GLN A 91 -14.71 3.04 16.06
C GLN A 91 -13.51 3.41 16.95
N GLY A 92 -12.35 3.75 16.38
CA GLY A 92 -11.12 4.00 17.13
C GLY A 92 -10.49 2.73 17.70
N LYS A 93 -10.77 1.57 17.10
CA LYS A 93 -10.36 0.23 17.55
C LYS A 93 -9.48 -0.49 16.53
N VAL A 94 -8.75 0.25 15.70
CA VAL A 94 -7.88 -0.33 14.65
C VAL A 94 -6.84 -1.30 15.21
N GLU A 95 -6.43 -1.12 16.46
CA GLU A 95 -5.52 -2.03 17.19
C GLU A 95 -6.10 -3.43 17.45
N GLU A 96 -7.42 -3.60 17.39
CA GLU A 96 -8.10 -4.90 17.46
C GLU A 96 -8.10 -5.63 16.10
N CYS A 97 -7.66 -4.96 15.02
CA CYS A 97 -7.67 -5.52 13.68
C CYS A 97 -6.62 -6.62 13.53
N GLN A 98 -7.05 -7.80 13.09
CA GLN A 98 -6.16 -8.89 12.69
C GLN A 98 -6.11 -8.99 11.18
N VAL A 99 -4.94 -8.66 10.62
CA VAL A 99 -4.69 -8.68 9.17
C VAL A 99 -3.76 -9.86 8.90
N PRO A 100 -4.25 -10.99 8.38
CA PRO A 100 -3.44 -12.19 8.17
C PRO A 100 -2.30 -12.02 7.15
N GLU A 101 -2.33 -10.93 6.37
CA GLU A 101 -1.30 -10.56 5.39
C GLU A 101 -0.03 -9.94 6.04
N PHE A 102 -0.01 -9.76 7.37
CA PHE A 102 1.13 -9.26 8.15
C PHE A 102 1.57 -10.19 9.28
#